data_AF-A0A0G0L3E7-F1
#
_entry.id   AF-A0A0G0L3E7-F1
#
_cell.length_a   1.000
_cell.length_b   1.000
_cell.length_c   1.000
_cell.angle_alpha   90.00
_cell.angle_beta   90.00
_cell.angle_gamma   90.00
#
_symmetry.space_group_name_H-M   'P 1'
#
loop_
_entity.id
_entity.type
_entity.pdbx_description
1 polymer ?
#
loop_
_entity_poly.entity_id
_entity_poly.type
_entity_poly.pdbx_seq_one_letter_code
_entity_poly.pdbx_strand_id
1 'polypeptide(L)' 'MSQTQYLKMLEREINKINKKIDFKILQGQEYKKEARDHKLLLRKVRYHTRRGLVNRLVNLFFRIPLIHA' A
#
# COMPACT_ATOMS: atom_id res chain seq x y z
N MET A 1 -4.91 -5.32 21.09
CA MET A 1 -4.33 -4.68 19.88
C MET A 1 -4.98 -3.31 19.72
N SER A 2 -4.20 -2.24 19.77
CA SER A 2 -4.70 -0.89 19.49
C SER A 2 -4.95 -0.70 17.99
N GLN A 3 -5.89 0.17 17.60
CA GLN A 3 -6.14 0.52 16.18
C GLN A 3 -4.86 0.96 15.45
N THR A 4 -3.96 1.63 16.17
CA THR A 4 -2.66 2.07 15.64
C THR A 4 -1.74 0.88 15.32
N GLN A 5 -1.74 -0.15 16.15
CA GLN A 5 -0.96 -1.37 15.92
C GLN A 5 -1.51 -2.17 14.73
N TYR A 6 -2.84 -2.22 14.59
CA TYR A 6 -3.49 -2.86 13.45
C TYR A 6 -3.15 -2.16 12.12
N LEU A 7 -3.20 -0.82 12.09
CA LEU A 7 -2.81 -0.06 10.92
C LEU A 7 -1.33 -0.25 10.57
N LYS A 8 -0.45 -0.23 11.57
CA LYS A 8 0.99 -0.50 11.39
C LYS A 8 1.27 -1.90 10.85
N MET A 9 0.46 -2.89 11.23
CA MET A 9 0.56 -4.24 10.68
C MET A 9 0.12 -4.28 9.21
N LEU A 10 -1.01 -3.64 8.87
CA LEU A 10 -1.48 -3.54 7.49
C LEU A 10 -0.48 -2.83 6.58
N GLU A 11 0.16 -1.78 7.08
CA GLU A 11 1.21 -1.04 6.36
C GLU A 11 2.42 -1.94 6.03
N ARG A 12 2.86 -2.76 6.99
CA ARG A 12 3.95 -3.73 6.77
C ARG A 12 3.60 -4.74 5.69
N GLU A 13 2.37 -5.25 5.70
CA GLU A 13 1.91 -6.21 4.69
C GLU A 13 1.79 -5.57 3.30
N ILE A 14 1.28 -4.34 3.20
CA ILE A 14 1.25 -3.57 1.95
C ILE A 14 2.67 -3.42 1.39
N ASN A 15 3.64 -3.03 2.22
CA ASN A 15 5.02 -2.85 1.79
C ASN A 15 5.67 -4.16 1.33
N LYS A 16 5.35 -5.30 1.95
CA LYS A 16 5.82 -6.61 1.48
C LYS A 16 5.28 -6.94 0.08
N ILE A 17 3.99 -6.68 -0.14
CA ILE A 17 3.37 -6.93 -1.44
C ILE A 17 3.99 -6.03 -2.52
N ASN A 18 4.26 -4.75 -2.21
CA ASN A 18 4.92 -3.84 -3.14
C ASN A 18 6.29 -4.36 -3.58
N LYS A 19 7.14 -4.75 -2.63
CA LYS A 19 8.46 -5.34 -2.95
C LYS A 19 8.34 -6.57 -3.85
N LYS A 20 7.30 -7.40 -3.64
CA LYS A 20 7.06 -8.58 -4.48
C LYS A 20 6.58 -8.20 -5.88
N ILE A 21 5.73 -7.19 -6.01
CA ILE A 21 5.31 -6.64 -7.30
C ILE A 21 6.51 -6.07 -8.04
N ASP A 22 7.34 -5.25 -7.39
CA ASP A 22 8.53 -4.65 -7.99
C ASP A 22 9.47 -5.73 -8.53
N PHE A 23 9.73 -6.77 -7.72
CA PHE A 23 10.54 -7.90 -8.16
C PHE A 23 9.96 -8.61 -9.38
N LYS A 24 8.64 -8.84 -9.39
CA LYS A 24 7.95 -9.46 -10.54
C LYS A 24 7.99 -8.58 -11.78
N ILE A 25 7.87 -7.26 -11.63
CA ILE A 25 7.99 -6.31 -12.74
C ILE A 25 9.38 -6.40 -13.35
N LEU A 26 10.43 -6.38 -12.52
CA LEU A 26 11.82 -6.51 -12.98
C LEU A 26 12.08 -7.83 -13.71
N GLN A 27 11.42 -8.91 -13.30
CA GLN A 27 11.51 -10.22 -13.96
C GLN A 27 10.59 -10.38 -15.17
N GLY A 28 9.75 -9.39 -15.50
CA GLY A 28 8.73 -9.51 -16.55
C GLY A 28 7.63 -10.52 -16.23
N GLN A 29 7.44 -10.88 -14.95
CA GLN A 29 6.44 -11.84 -14.50
C GLN A 29 5.09 -11.18 -14.21
N GLU A 30 4.03 -11.97 -14.33
CA GLU A 30 2.68 -11.51 -13.99
C GLU A 30 2.53 -11.30 -12.48
N TYR A 31 2.07 -10.10 -12.10
CA TYR A 31 1.84 -9.66 -10.72
C TYR A 31 0.37 -9.34 -10.42
N LYS A 32 -0.57 -9.75 -11.29
CA LYS A 32 -2.01 -9.44 -11.14
C LYS A 32 -2.59 -9.93 -9.81
N LYS A 33 -2.13 -11.08 -9.32
CA LYS A 33 -2.55 -11.64 -8.02
C LYS A 33 -2.13 -10.71 -6.87
N GLU A 34 -0.86 -10.34 -6.83
CA GLU A 34 -0.31 -9.43 -5.82
C GLU A 34 -0.99 -8.04 -5.86
N ALA A 35 -1.26 -7.51 -7.06
CA ALA A 35 -1.96 -6.25 -7.21
C ALA A 35 -3.41 -6.29 -6.68
N ARG A 36 -4.10 -7.42 -6.87
CA ARG A 36 -5.45 -7.63 -6.30
C ARG A 36 -5.40 -7.68 -4.77
N ASP A 37 -4.44 -8.39 -4.20
CA ASP A 37 -4.25 -8.48 -2.76
C ASP A 37 -3.89 -7.12 -2.14
N HIS A 38 -3.01 -6.36 -2.79
CA HIS A 38 -2.67 -4.99 -2.44
C HIS A 38 -3.91 -4.08 -2.38
N LYS A 39 -4.77 -4.15 -3.42
CA LYS A 39 -6.01 -3.38 -3.49
C LYS A 39 -6.99 -3.75 -2.36
N LEU A 40 -7.04 -5.02 -1.96
CA LEU A 40 -7.87 -5.47 -0.83
C LEU A 40 -7.36 -4.91 0.51
N LEU A 41 -6.05 -4.93 0.74
CA LEU A 41 -5.46 -4.34 1.95
C LEU A 41 -5.70 -2.84 2.04
N LEU A 42 -5.56 -2.11 0.93
CA LEU A 42 -5.87 -0.68 0.88
C LEU A 42 -7.33 -0.37 1.24
N ARG A 43 -8.28 -1.22 0.81
CA ARG A 43 -9.70 -1.08 1.19
C ARG A 43 -9.89 -1.28 2.69
N LYS A 44 -9.21 -2.26 3.29
CA LYS A 44 -9.24 -2.51 4.74
C LYS A 44 -8.68 -1.33 5.53
N VAL A 45 -7.56 -0.77 5.09
CA VAL A 45 -6.99 0.45 5.68
C VAL A 45 -8.01 1.59 5.61
N ARG A 46 -8.56 1.88 4.41
CA ARG A 46 -9.54 2.95 4.23
C ARG A 46 -10.76 2.81 5.13
N TYR A 47 -11.28 1.59 5.32
CA TYR A 47 -12.41 1.34 6.21
C TYR A 47 -12.10 1.70 7.67
N HIS A 48 -10.90 1.33 8.14
CA HIS A 48 -10.46 1.58 9.52
C HIS A 48 -9.93 3.00 9.74
N THR A 49 -9.66 3.78 8.69
CA THR A 49 -9.10 5.15 8.76
C THR A 49 -10.14 6.26 8.48
N ARG A 50 -11.45 5.96 8.34
CA ARG A 50 -12.55 6.91 8.00
C ARG A 50 -12.92 7.97 9.06
N ARG A 51 -11.96 8.48 9.85
CA ARG A 51 -12.12 9.71 10.66
C ARG A 51 -10.84 10.56 10.55
N GLY A 52 -10.76 11.45 9.56
CA GLY A 52 -9.82 12.60 9.54
C GLY A 52 -8.37 12.42 9.05
N LEU A 53 -7.78 11.22 9.08
CA LEU A 53 -6.32 11.05 8.82
C LEU A 53 -5.91 10.71 7.37
N VAL A 54 -6.90 10.57 6.46
CA VAL A 54 -6.70 10.07 5.09
C VAL A 54 -5.85 11.00 4.22
N ASN A 55 -6.00 12.33 4.36
CA ASN A 55 -5.28 13.29 3.50
C ASN A 55 -3.76 13.31 3.75
N ARG A 56 -3.30 12.90 4.95
CA ARG A 56 -1.88 12.97 5.30
C ARG A 56 -1.13 11.70 4.89
N LEU A 57 -1.73 10.52 5.10
CA LEU A 57 -1.06 9.24 4.82
C LEU A 57 -1.11 8.86 3.33
N VAL A 58 -2.23 9.12 2.65
CA VAL A 58 -2.32 8.85 1.20
C VAL A 58 -1.32 9.73 0.42
N ASN A 59 -1.09 10.99 0.84
CA ASN A 59 -0.10 11.86 0.21
C ASN A 59 1.37 11.44 0.44
N LEU A 60 1.66 10.62 1.45
CA LEU A 60 3.02 10.13 1.72
C LEU A 60 3.38 8.92 0.85
N PHE A 61 2.42 8.04 0.56
CA PHE A 61 2.68 6.77 -0.17
C PHE A 61 2.38 6.83 -1.68
N PHE A 62 1.62 7.83 -2.16
CA PHE A 62 1.31 8.01 -3.59
C PHE A 62 2.09 9.15 -4.28
N ARG A 63 3.05 9.81 -3.59
CA ARG A 63 4.01 10.71 -4.28
C ARG A 63 5.05 9.87 -5.02
N ILE A 64 4.68 9.45 -6.21
CA ILE A 64 5.63 9.17 -7.28
C ILE A 64 6.39 10.49 -7.51
N PRO A 65 7.73 10.54 -7.40
CA PRO A 65 8.46 11.67 -7.96
C PRO A 65 8.40 11.51 -9.48
N LEU A 66 7.39 12.09 -10.13
CA LEU A 66 7.57 12.57 -11.50
C LEU A 66 8.44 13.82 -11.40
N ILE A 67 9.76 13.60 -11.33
CA ILE A 67 10.77 14.63 -11.62
C ILE A 67 11.74 13.98 -12.62
N HIS A 68 11.28 13.90 -13.86
CA HIS A 68 12.14 14.22 -14.99
C HIS A 68 11.93 15.71 -15.24
N ALA A 69 12.87 16.52 -14.78
CA ALA A 69 13.16 17.87 -15.27
C ALA A 69 14.65 18.11 -15.03
#